data_AF-A0A1C5NR78-F1
#
_entry.id   AF-A0A1C5NR78-F1
#
_cell.length_a   1.000
_cell.length_b   1.000
_cell.length_c   1.000
_cell.angle_alpha   90.00
_cell.angle_beta   90.00
_cell.angle_gamma   90.00
#
_symmetry.space_group_name_H-M   'P 1'
#
loop_
_entity.id
_entity.type
_entity.pdbx_description
1 polymer ?
#
loop_
_entity_poly.entity_id
_entity_poly.type
_entity_poly.pdbx_seq_one_letter_code
_entity_poly.pdbx_strand_id
1 'polypeptide(L)'
;MGIGCKENICDAWDNKGDIVIGNDVWIGYEAVILSGVTIGDGAIIGARAVVTKDVPSYTVVGGVPAKPIRKRFDEGTIQKLEEIRWWDWEEERIKKNIQAIQSGDISMLERMN
;
A
#
# COMPACT_ATOMS: atom_id res chain seq x y z
N MET A 1 18.07 3.65 18.56
CA MET A 1 18.82 3.46 17.30
C MET A 1 20.23 3.96 17.56
N GLY A 2 21.18 3.06 17.75
CA GLY A 2 22.58 3.44 17.94
C GLY A 2 23.14 3.92 16.62
N ILE A 3 23.54 5.19 16.56
CA ILE A 3 24.34 5.71 15.44
C ILE A 3 25.77 5.23 15.72
N GLY A 4 26.00 3.94 15.55
CA GLY A 4 27.33 3.35 15.67
C GLY A 4 28.13 3.69 14.42
N CYS A 5 29.37 4.16 14.61
CA CYS A 5 30.31 4.30 13.50
C CYS A 5 30.55 2.89 12.92
N LYS A 6 30.10 2.65 11.69
CA LYS A 6 30.33 1.38 11.01
C LYS A 6 31.81 1.32 10.61
N GLU A 7 32.50 0.23 10.94
CA GLU A 7 33.94 0.06 10.65
C GLU A 7 34.22 -0.02 9.14
N ASN A 8 33.24 -0.47 8.35
CA ASN A 8 33.34 -0.60 6.91
C ASN A 8 32.31 0.31 6.21
N ILE A 9 32.75 1.03 5.17
CA ILE A 9 31.92 1.91 4.34
C ILE A 9 30.74 1.15 3.71
N CYS A 10 30.93 -0.13 3.38
CA CYS A 10 29.87 -0.96 2.81
C CYS A 10 28.73 -1.20 3.81
N ASP A 11 29.02 -1.26 5.11
CA ASP A 11 28.03 -1.51 6.16
C ASP A 11 27.26 -0.23 6.57
N ALA A 12 27.69 0.94 6.08
CA ALA A 12 26.98 2.20 6.25
C ALA A 12 25.65 2.23 5.47
N TRP A 13 25.52 1.36 4.46
CA TRP A 13 24.34 1.22 3.61
C TRP A 13 23.40 0.09 4.06
N ASP A 14 23.66 -0.50 5.23
CA ASP A 14 22.80 -1.49 5.90
C ASP A 14 21.46 -0.85 6.29
N ASN A 15 20.61 -0.64 5.28
CA ASN A 15 19.22 -0.24 5.41
C ASN A 15 18.40 -1.50 5.78
N LYS A 16 17.22 -1.32 6.36
CA LYS A 16 16.37 -2.46 6.75
C LYS A 16 15.73 -3.21 5.55
N GLY A 17 16.33 -3.12 4.37
CA GLY A 17 15.76 -3.60 3.11
C GLY A 17 14.99 -2.51 2.37
N ASP A 18 14.45 -2.93 1.22
CA ASP A 18 13.69 -2.08 0.30
C ASP A 18 12.42 -1.52 0.95
N ILE A 19 12.00 -0.36 0.44
CA ILE A 19 10.66 0.16 0.71
C ILE A 19 9.78 -0.29 -0.45
N VAL A 20 8.77 -1.11 -0.16
CA VAL A 20 7.86 -1.65 -1.16
C VAL A 20 6.50 -0.99 -1.00
N ILE A 21 6.00 -0.39 -2.07
CA ILE A 21 4.68 0.23 -2.12
C ILE A 21 3.87 -0.55 -3.16
N GLY A 22 2.76 -1.12 -2.74
CA GLY A 22 1.81 -1.81 -3.61
C GLY A 22 1.06 -0.87 -4.55
N ASN A 23 0.07 -1.43 -5.22
CA ASN A 23 -0.77 -0.76 -6.21
C ASN A 23 -1.96 -0.07 -5.54
N ASP A 24 -2.54 0.95 -6.19
CA ASP A 24 -3.69 1.71 -5.64
C ASP A 24 -3.44 2.31 -4.23
N VAL A 25 -2.18 2.56 -3.86
CA VAL A 25 -1.85 3.15 -2.55
C VAL A 25 -2.03 4.67 -2.61
N TRP A 26 -2.79 5.21 -1.66
CA TRP A 26 -2.89 6.66 -1.48
C TRP A 26 -2.00 7.14 -0.34
N ILE A 27 -0.99 7.95 -0.67
CA ILE A 27 -0.07 8.54 0.31
C ILE A 27 -0.41 10.02 0.54
N GLY A 28 -0.80 10.34 1.78
CA GLY A 28 -1.09 11.69 2.21
C GLY A 28 0.16 12.59 2.26
N TYR A 29 -0.06 13.88 2.12
CA TYR A 29 0.99 14.90 2.16
C TYR A 29 1.87 14.79 3.42
N GLU A 30 3.19 14.95 3.24
CA GLU A 30 4.21 14.87 4.31
C GLU A 30 4.23 13.53 5.10
N ALA A 31 3.68 12.45 4.56
CA ALA A 31 3.88 11.13 5.16
C ALA A 31 5.36 10.69 5.05
N VAL A 32 5.85 10.02 6.09
CA VAL A 32 7.21 9.48 6.19
C VAL A 32 7.13 7.96 6.31
N ILE A 33 7.77 7.23 5.41
CA ILE A 33 7.84 5.77 5.41
C ILE A 33 9.26 5.36 5.75
N LEU A 34 9.43 4.58 6.82
CA LEU A 34 10.76 4.13 7.23
C LEU A 34 11.29 2.99 6.34
N SER A 35 12.61 2.85 6.27
CA SER A 35 13.30 1.79 5.51
C SER A 35 12.80 0.39 5.90
N GLY A 36 12.66 -0.50 4.92
CA GLY A 36 12.23 -1.89 5.13
C GLY A 36 10.73 -2.07 5.32
N VAL A 37 9.92 -1.02 5.13
CA VAL A 37 8.45 -1.11 5.24
C VAL A 37 7.84 -1.53 3.91
N THR A 38 6.93 -2.50 3.99
CA THR A 38 6.03 -2.89 2.91
C THR A 38 4.63 -2.31 3.13
N ILE A 39 4.10 -1.61 2.14
CA ILE A 39 2.72 -1.10 2.11
C ILE A 39 1.93 -1.93 1.10
N GLY A 40 0.91 -2.65 1.57
CA GLY A 40 0.06 -3.50 0.73
C GLY A 40 -0.87 -2.70 -0.20
N ASP A 41 -1.43 -3.39 -1.19
CA ASP A 41 -2.27 -2.82 -2.22
C ASP A 41 -3.51 -2.13 -1.64
N GLY A 42 -3.93 -1.02 -2.25
CA GLY A 42 -5.10 -0.27 -1.81
C GLY A 42 -4.97 0.41 -0.43
N ALA A 43 -3.81 0.39 0.22
CA ALA A 43 -3.64 1.04 1.52
C ALA A 43 -3.74 2.58 1.43
N ILE A 44 -4.15 3.21 2.54
CA ILE A 44 -4.21 4.68 2.65
C ILE A 44 -3.33 5.13 3.81
N ILE A 45 -2.33 5.94 3.49
CA ILE A 45 -1.43 6.56 4.47
C ILE A 45 -1.93 7.98 4.71
N GLY A 46 -2.36 8.29 5.93
CA GLY A 46 -2.80 9.63 6.30
C GLY A 46 -1.68 10.66 6.17
N ALA A 47 -2.06 11.93 5.96
CA ALA A 47 -1.11 13.03 5.92
C ALA A 47 -0.28 13.11 7.22
N ARG A 48 1.02 13.41 7.09
CA ARG A 48 1.99 13.49 8.21
C ARG A 48 2.14 12.21 9.04
N ALA A 49 1.69 11.05 8.52
CA ALA A 49 1.87 9.79 9.21
C ALA A 49 3.34 9.35 9.17
N VAL A 50 3.85 8.75 10.24
CA VAL A 50 5.18 8.14 10.29
C VAL A 50 5.04 6.63 10.35
N VAL A 51 5.14 5.98 9.19
CA VAL A 51 4.96 4.54 9.01
C VAL A 51 6.24 3.81 9.42
N THR A 52 6.15 3.10 10.54
CA THR A 52 7.28 2.41 11.19
C THR A 52 7.22 0.90 11.06
N LYS A 53 6.14 0.37 10.50
CA LYS A 53 5.82 -1.05 10.33
C LYS A 53 5.02 -1.25 9.05
N ASP A 54 5.04 -2.47 8.55
CA ASP A 54 4.27 -2.86 7.37
C ASP A 54 2.78 -2.55 7.53
N VAL A 55 2.16 -2.16 6.41
CA VAL A 55 0.75 -1.79 6.33
C VAL A 55 0.03 -2.86 5.49
N PRO A 56 -0.95 -3.59 6.05
CA PRO A 56 -1.71 -4.56 5.28
C PRO A 56 -2.52 -3.90 4.16
N SER A 57 -2.80 -4.65 3.09
CA SER A 57 -3.65 -4.19 2.00
C SER A 57 -4.98 -3.62 2.49
N TYR A 58 -5.46 -2.60 1.79
CA TYR A 58 -6.72 -1.89 2.06
C TYR A 58 -6.85 -1.33 3.48
N THR A 59 -5.74 -1.15 4.20
CA THR A 59 -5.75 -0.58 5.56
C THR A 59 -5.51 0.92 5.50
N VAL A 60 -6.30 1.68 6.26
CA VAL A 60 -6.10 3.10 6.49
C VAL A 60 -5.27 3.28 7.76
N VAL A 61 -4.11 3.92 7.66
CA VAL A 61 -3.22 4.20 8.78
C VAL A 61 -2.99 5.71 8.94
N GLY A 62 -2.68 6.16 10.15
CA GLY A 62 -2.33 7.56 10.40
C GLY A 62 -1.68 7.81 11.76
N GLY A 63 -1.06 8.98 11.92
CA GLY A 63 -0.43 9.42 13.16
C GLY A 63 1.09 9.16 13.25
N VAL A 64 1.67 9.48 14.41
CA VAL A 64 3.11 9.36 14.71
C VAL A 64 3.29 8.66 16.06
N PRO A 65 3.68 7.37 16.09
CA PRO A 65 3.83 6.47 14.95
C PRO A 65 2.48 6.15 14.30
N ALA A 66 2.47 5.82 13.01
CA ALA A 66 1.28 5.46 12.28
C ALA A 66 0.62 4.21 12.87
N LYS A 67 -0.69 4.27 13.10
CA LYS A 67 -1.50 3.15 13.60
C LYS A 67 -2.66 2.86 12.65
N PRO A 68 -3.10 1.59 12.55
CA PRO A 68 -4.34 1.26 11.84
C PRO A 68 -5.53 2.01 12.44
N ILE A 69 -6.31 2.67 11.59
CA ILE A 69 -7.55 3.36 11.93
C ILE A 69 -8.73 2.44 11.62
N ARG A 70 -8.78 1.90 10.39
CA ARG A 70 -9.79 0.96 9.91
C ARG A 70 -9.33 0.31 8.60
N LYS A 71 -10.02 -0.74 8.17
CA LYS A 71 -9.96 -1.23 6.78
C LYS A 71 -10.86 -0.38 5.87
N ARG A 72 -10.53 -0.30 4.58
CA ARG A 72 -11.38 0.33 3.55
C ARG A 72 -12.68 -0.46 3.37
N PHE A 73 -12.57 -1.79 3.40
CA PHE A 73 -13.66 -2.74 3.14
C PHE A 73 -13.60 -3.94 4.11
N ASP A 74 -14.58 -4.85 4.02
CA ASP A 74 -14.56 -6.15 4.70
C ASP A 74 -13.57 -7.13 4.08
N GLU A 75 -13.22 -8.21 4.79
CA GLU A 75 -12.22 -9.19 4.31
C GLU A 75 -12.61 -9.87 3.00
N GLY A 76 -13.90 -10.15 2.79
CA GLY A 76 -14.37 -10.84 1.58
C GLY A 76 -14.21 -9.95 0.35
N THR A 77 -14.54 -8.67 0.49
CA THR A 77 -14.27 -7.65 -0.53
C THR A 77 -12.78 -7.53 -0.84
N ILE A 78 -11.94 -7.45 0.20
CA ILE A 78 -10.48 -7.31 0.04
C ILE A 78 -9.91 -8.49 -0.73
N GLN A 79 -10.28 -9.72 -0.34
CA GLN A 79 -9.82 -10.93 -1.00
C GLN A 79 -10.17 -10.92 -2.49
N LYS A 80 -11.41 -10.55 -2.85
CA LYS A 80 -11.83 -10.48 -4.25
C LYS A 80 -11.00 -9.47 -5.05
N LEU A 81 -10.71 -8.30 -4.47
CA LEU A 81 -9.91 -7.28 -5.15
C LEU A 81 -8.45 -7.73 -5.36
N GLU A 82 -7.88 -8.42 -4.37
CA GLU A 82 -6.54 -9.04 -4.43
C GLU A 82 -6.46 -10.21 -5.41
N GLU A 83 -7.58 -10.87 -5.72
CA GLU A 83 -7.68 -11.89 -6.78
C GLU A 83 -7.83 -11.26 -8.17
N ILE A 84 -8.62 -10.19 -8.27
CA ILE A 84 -8.88 -9.45 -9.53
C ILE A 84 -7.62 -8.76 -10.04
N ARG A 85 -6.85 -8.12 -9.14
CA ARG A 85 -5.60 -7.37 -9.43
C ARG A 85 -5.74 -6.50 -10.67
N TRP A 86 -6.75 -5.63 -10.68
CA TRP A 86 -7.10 -4.84 -11.87
C TRP A 86 -5.96 -3.94 -12.37
N TRP A 87 -5.01 -3.61 -11.49
CA TRP A 87 -3.79 -2.86 -11.81
C TRP A 87 -2.81 -3.66 -12.69
N ASP A 88 -2.90 -4.99 -12.72
CA ASP A 88 -2.09 -5.87 -13.59
C ASP A 88 -2.75 -6.11 -14.96
N TRP A 89 -3.94 -5.57 -15.21
CA TRP A 89 -4.64 -5.75 -16.48
C TRP A 89 -4.00 -4.93 -17.60
N GLU A 90 -4.18 -5.40 -18.85
CA GLU A 90 -3.82 -4.59 -20.02
C GLU A 90 -4.60 -3.27 -20.04
N GLU A 91 -3.95 -2.20 -20.50
CA GLU A 91 -4.51 -0.84 -20.53
C GLU A 91 -5.88 -0.79 -21.24
N GLU A 92 -6.05 -1.52 -22.33
CA GLU A 92 -7.32 -1.57 -23.07
C GLU A 92 -8.46 -2.21 -22.26
N ARG A 93 -8.14 -3.20 -21.41
CA ARG A 93 -9.09 -3.79 -20.47
C ARG A 93 -9.42 -2.79 -19.36
N ILE A 94 -8.44 -2.05 -18.86
CA ILE A 94 -8.67 -1.00 -17.84
C ILE A 94 -9.59 0.10 -18.40
N LYS A 95 -9.32 0.61 -19.60
CA LYS A 95 -10.14 1.65 -20.27
C LYS A 95 -11.60 1.23 -20.42
N LYS A 96 -11.84 0.00 -20.90
CA LYS A 96 -13.19 -0.54 -21.10
C LYS A 96 -13.97 -0.68 -19.79
N ASN A 97 -13.28 -0.90 -18.68
CA ASN A 97 -13.87 -1.21 -17.38
C ASN A 97 -13.69 -0.08 -16.35
N ILE A 98 -13.25 1.11 -16.77
CA ILE A 98 -12.92 2.22 -15.86
C ILE A 98 -14.09 2.62 -14.96
N GLN A 99 -15.33 2.54 -15.48
CA GLN A 99 -16.53 2.84 -14.71
C GLN A 99 -16.75 1.86 -13.55
N ALA A 100 -16.47 0.56 -13.76
CA ALA A 100 -16.60 -0.46 -12.72
C ALA A 100 -15.52 -0.30 -11.64
N ILE A 101 -14.30 0.07 -12.04
CA ILE A 101 -13.19 0.34 -11.11
C ILE A 101 -13.52 1.56 -10.23
N GLN A 102 -13.99 2.65 -10.83
CA GLN A 102 -14.31 3.89 -10.12
C GLN A 102 -15.55 3.78 -9.22
N SER A 103 -16.56 3.02 -9.64
CA SER A 103 -17.77 2.81 -8.82
C SER A 103 -17.53 1.87 -7.65
N GLY A 104 -16.45 1.09 -7.67
CA GLY A 104 -16.19 0.05 -6.68
C GLY A 104 -17.19 -1.11 -6.76
N ASP A 105 -17.88 -1.31 -7.89
CA ASP A 105 -18.81 -2.41 -8.07
C ASP A 105 -18.05 -3.71 -8.38
N ILE A 106 -17.74 -4.44 -7.30
CA ILE A 106 -17.02 -5.72 -7.35
C ILE A 106 -17.78 -6.75 -8.19
N SER A 107 -19.12 -6.73 -8.18
CA SER A 107 -19.92 -7.69 -8.94
C SER A 107 -19.76 -7.48 -10.45
N MET A 108 -19.57 -6.23 -10.88
CA MET A 108 -19.23 -5.91 -12.26
C MET A 108 -17.80 -6.35 -12.61
N LEU A 109 -16.83 -6.12 -11.72
CA LEU A 109 -15.43 -6.51 -11.94
C LEU A 109 -15.25 -8.03 -12.03
N GLU A 110 -15.98 -8.82 -11.22
CA GLU A 110 -15.93 -10.28 -11.27
C GLU A 110 -16.47 -10.86 -12.58
N ARG A 111 -17.50 -10.24 -13.17
CA ARG A 111 -18.09 -10.70 -14.45
C ARG A 111 -17.17 -10.49 -15.65
N MET A 112 -16.08 -9.76 -15.45
CA MET A 112 -15.13 -9.35 -16.48
C MET A 112 -13.79 -10.07 -16.33
N ASN A 113 -13.68 -11.02 -15.37
CA ASN A 113 -12.51 -11.86 -15.13
C ASN A 113 -12.58 -13.21 -15.85
#